data_AF-A0A562JLC6-F1
#
_entry.id   AF-A0A562JLC6-F1
#
_cell.length_a   1.000
_cell.length_b   1.000
_cell.length_c   1.000
_cell.angle_alpha   90.00
_cell.angle_beta   90.00
_cell.angle_gamma   90.00
#
_symmetry.space_group_name_H-M   'P 1'
#
loop_
_entity.id
_entity.type
_entity.pdbx_description
1 polymer ?
#
loop_
_entity_poly.entity_id
_entity_poly.type
_entity_poly.pdbx_seq_one_letter_code
_entity_poly.pdbx_strand_id
1 'polypeptide(L)'
;MKFKFNHFNFNVLDLNKSIKFYEEALGLKEVRRKEASDGSFILVYMGDGISDFTLELTWMRDRVESYDLGDEEFHLAVTVDNYEESFKKHEKMGCIEYVNESMGIYFITDPDGYWTEIVPLR
;
A
#
# COMPACT_ATOMS: atom_id res chain seq x y z
N MET A 1 17.81 -12.88 -21.38
CA MET A 1 17.61 -12.12 -20.13
C MET A 1 16.12 -11.99 -19.89
N LYS A 2 15.62 -12.22 -18.67
CA LYS A 2 14.19 -12.12 -18.32
C LYS A 2 14.06 -11.16 -17.14
N PHE A 3 13.10 -10.24 -17.20
CA PHE A 3 12.76 -9.32 -16.11
C PHE A 3 11.43 -9.74 -15.49
N LYS A 4 11.27 -9.52 -14.18
CA LYS A 4 10.06 -9.82 -13.41
C LYS A 4 9.83 -8.69 -12.42
N PHE A 5 8.58 -8.27 -12.25
CA PHE A 5 8.21 -7.33 -11.19
C PHE A 5 8.61 -7.89 -9.82
N ASN A 6 9.07 -7.02 -8.92
CA ASN A 6 9.58 -7.42 -7.61
C ASN A 6 8.82 -6.75 -6.47
N HIS A 7 8.83 -5.43 -6.43
CA HIS A 7 8.11 -4.65 -5.43
C HIS A 7 7.71 -3.28 -5.96
N PHE A 8 6.75 -2.66 -5.29
CA PHE A 8 6.46 -1.22 -5.36
C PHE A 8 6.87 -0.58 -4.04
N ASN A 9 7.43 0.62 -4.04
CA ASN A 9 7.91 1.28 -2.82
C ASN A 9 7.00 2.46 -2.44
N PHE A 10 6.61 2.53 -1.17
CA PHE A 10 6.09 3.73 -0.53
C PHE A 10 7.00 4.15 0.62
N ASN A 11 7.30 5.44 0.68
CA ASN A 11 8.03 6.03 1.79
C ASN A 11 7.05 6.53 2.85
N VAL A 12 7.18 6.06 4.09
CA VAL A 12 6.21 6.30 5.16
C VAL A 12 6.85 6.96 6.38
N LEU A 13 6.08 7.78 7.10
CA LEU A 13 6.54 8.46 8.31
C LEU A 13 6.42 7.60 9.57
N ASP A 14 5.34 6.82 9.69
CA ASP A 14 5.12 5.91 10.80
C ASP A 14 4.96 4.48 10.30
N LEU A 15 6.06 3.72 10.36
CA LEU A 15 6.12 2.35 9.87
C LEU A 15 5.04 1.45 10.49
N ASN A 16 4.78 1.58 11.79
CA ASN A 16 3.81 0.73 12.47
C ASN A 16 2.37 1.08 12.07
N LYS A 17 2.08 2.37 11.88
CA LYS A 17 0.78 2.83 11.40
C LYS A 17 0.51 2.31 9.99
N SER A 18 1.49 2.41 9.09
CA SER A 18 1.35 1.95 7.71
C SER A 18 1.25 0.42 7.62
N ILE A 19 2.04 -0.34 8.39
CA ILE A 19 1.88 -1.81 8.48
C ILE A 19 0.46 -2.16 8.90
N LYS A 20 -0.04 -1.60 10.01
CA LYS A 20 -1.40 -1.88 10.50
C LYS A 20 -2.46 -1.52 9.46
N PHE A 21 -2.32 -0.40 8.77
CA PHE A 21 -3.23 -0.01 7.70
C PHE A 21 -3.30 -1.07 6.60
N TYR A 22 -2.15 -1.50 6.06
CA TYR A 22 -2.13 -2.49 4.97
C TYR A 22 -2.53 -3.90 5.43
N GLU A 23 -2.23 -4.27 6.68
CA GLU A 23 -2.77 -5.49 7.28
C GLU A 23 -4.29 -5.45 7.40
N GLU A 24 -4.85 -4.32 7.85
CA GLU A 24 -6.28 -4.17 8.08
C GLU A 24 -7.03 -4.02 6.75
N ALA A 25 -6.65 -3.09 5.88
CA ALA A 25 -7.33 -2.81 4.62
C ALA A 25 -7.27 -4.02 3.68
N LEU A 26 -6.05 -4.45 3.36
CA LEU A 26 -5.79 -5.38 2.26
C LEU A 26 -5.42 -6.79 2.73
N GLY A 27 -5.23 -7.02 4.03
CA GLY A 27 -4.81 -8.32 4.54
C GLY A 27 -3.35 -8.66 4.28
N LEU A 28 -2.54 -7.70 3.81
CA LEU A 28 -1.12 -7.94 3.54
C LEU A 28 -0.39 -8.32 4.83
N LYS A 29 0.71 -9.06 4.71
CA LYS A 29 1.54 -9.48 5.84
C LYS A 29 3.00 -9.17 5.61
N GLU A 30 3.70 -8.80 6.67
CA GLU A 30 5.16 -8.66 6.63
C GLU A 30 5.78 -10.02 6.28
N VAL A 31 6.48 -10.06 5.16
CA VAL A 31 7.19 -11.26 4.68
C VAL A 31 8.70 -11.12 4.75
N ARG A 32 9.21 -9.88 4.84
CA ARG A 32 10.64 -9.60 4.97
C ARG A 32 10.87 -8.22 5.59
N ARG A 33 11.93 -8.11 6.40
CA ARG A 33 12.39 -6.86 7.00
C ARG A 33 13.90 -6.69 6.81
N LYS A 34 14.33 -5.47 6.55
CA LYS A 34 15.73 -5.08 6.49
C LYS A 34 15.94 -3.80 7.27
N GLU A 35 16.94 -3.81 8.15
CA GLU A 35 17.30 -2.66 8.96
C GLU A 35 18.73 -2.24 8.65
N ALA A 36 18.96 -0.93 8.59
CA ALA A 36 20.31 -0.40 8.51
C ALA A 36 21.05 -0.65 9.83
N SER A 37 22.32 -1.03 9.77
CA SER A 37 23.13 -1.30 10.96
C SER A 37 23.30 -0.08 11.87
N ASP A 38 23.20 1.13 11.32
CA ASP A 38 23.25 2.42 12.02
C ASP A 38 21.85 2.97 12.36
N GLY A 39 20.80 2.20 12.08
CA GLY A 39 19.41 2.59 12.30
C GLY A 39 18.92 3.76 11.44
N SER A 40 19.58 4.08 10.30
CA SER A 40 19.15 5.19 9.44
C SER A 40 17.82 4.93 8.73
N PHE A 41 17.52 3.67 8.41
CA PHE A 41 16.30 3.26 7.73
C PHE A 41 15.84 1.86 8.16
N ILE A 42 14.55 1.61 7.94
CA ILE A 42 13.92 0.29 8.02
C ILE A 42 13.10 0.10 6.74
N LEU A 43 13.26 -1.07 6.11
CA LEU A 43 12.45 -1.53 4.99
C LEU A 43 11.61 -2.71 5.44
N VAL A 44 10.30 -2.65 5.20
CA VAL A 44 9.37 -3.75 5.44
C VAL A 44 8.68 -4.11 4.15
N TYR A 45 8.71 -5.38 3.78
CA TYR A 45 8.05 -5.90 2.60
C TYR A 45 6.76 -6.61 3.02
N MET A 46 5.64 -6.09 2.53
CA MET A 46 4.29 -6.60 2.76
C MET A 46 3.84 -7.41 1.54
N GLY A 47 3.45 -8.68 1.75
CA GLY A 47 3.00 -9.59 0.70
C GLY A 47 1.52 -9.94 0.82
N ASP A 48 0.91 -10.30 -0.31
CA ASP A 48 -0.49 -10.74 -0.43
C ASP A 48 -0.69 -12.23 -0.09
N GLY A 49 0.40 -13.00 0.01
CA GLY A 49 0.38 -14.45 0.22
C GLY A 49 -0.01 -15.27 -1.03
N ILE A 50 -0.13 -14.62 -2.19
CA ILE A 50 -0.56 -15.20 -3.47
C ILE A 50 0.54 -15.08 -4.52
N SER A 51 1.19 -13.92 -4.60
CA SER A 51 2.22 -13.59 -5.57
C SER A 51 3.57 -13.31 -4.91
N ASP A 52 4.64 -13.30 -5.71
CA ASP A 52 5.97 -12.89 -5.23
C ASP A 52 6.15 -11.36 -5.19
N PHE A 53 5.14 -10.60 -5.64
CA PHE A 53 5.20 -9.14 -5.63
C PHE A 53 4.93 -8.61 -4.23
N THR A 54 5.64 -7.57 -3.83
CA THR A 54 5.52 -7.00 -2.48
C THR A 54 5.37 -5.49 -2.50
N LEU A 55 4.65 -4.96 -1.52
CA LEU A 55 4.71 -3.53 -1.18
C LEU A 55 5.88 -3.33 -0.20
N GLU A 56 6.88 -2.55 -0.60
CA GLU A 56 7.97 -2.12 0.27
C GLU A 56 7.59 -0.81 0.97
N LEU A 57 7.53 -0.83 2.30
CA LEU A 57 7.41 0.35 3.15
C LEU A 57 8.81 0.78 3.59
N THR A 58 9.22 1.99 3.22
CA THR A 58 10.50 2.57 3.62
C THR A 58 10.29 3.64 4.66
N TRP A 59 10.81 3.37 5.86
CA TRP A 59 10.87 4.34 6.94
C TRP A 59 12.29 4.88 7.09
N MET A 60 12.40 6.20 7.19
CA MET A 60 13.68 6.92 7.36
C MET A 60 13.68 7.59 8.73
N ARG A 61 14.69 7.31 9.57
CA ARG A 61 14.73 7.78 10.96
C ARG A 61 14.60 9.30 11.09
N ASP A 62 15.30 10.01 10.23
CA ASP A 62 15.46 11.46 10.33
C ASP A 62 14.41 12.21 9.48
N ARG A 63 13.48 11.50 8.82
CA ARG A 63 12.37 12.11 8.07
C ARG A 63 11.20 12.39 9.02
N VAL A 64 10.81 13.66 9.12
CA VAL A 64 9.68 14.10 9.95
C VAL A 64 8.61 14.86 9.16
N GLU A 65 8.94 15.34 7.97
CA GLU A 65 8.01 16.05 7.09
C GLU A 65 7.36 15.05 6.12
N SER A 66 6.08 15.27 5.81
CA SER A 66 5.34 14.49 4.80
C SER A 66 6.11 14.43 3.48
N TYR A 67 5.92 13.33 2.75
CA TYR A 67 6.45 13.21 1.40
C TYR A 67 5.61 14.06 0.45
N ASP A 68 6.28 14.71 -0.50
CA ASP A 68 5.62 15.40 -1.60
C ASP A 68 5.26 14.34 -2.65
N LEU A 69 3.96 14.05 -2.77
CA LEU A 69 3.44 13.06 -3.71
C LEU A 69 3.08 13.68 -5.06
N GLY A 70 3.36 14.97 -5.26
CA GLY A 70 2.95 15.72 -6.44
C GLY A 70 1.43 15.69 -6.62
N ASP A 71 0.98 15.34 -7.82
CA ASP A 71 -0.43 15.23 -8.18
C ASP A 71 -1.00 13.80 -7.96
N GLU A 72 -0.25 12.89 -7.34
CA GLU A 72 -0.67 11.51 -7.06
C GLU A 72 -1.06 10.71 -8.33
N GLU A 73 -0.49 11.05 -9.49
CA GLU A 73 -0.73 10.34 -10.78
C GLU A 73 -0.10 8.93 -10.85
N PHE A 74 0.31 8.36 -9.72
CA PHE A 74 0.82 7.01 -9.60
C PHE A 74 0.13 6.29 -8.44
N HIS A 75 -0.07 4.99 -8.57
CA HIS A 75 -0.69 4.18 -7.53
C HIS A 75 -0.24 2.73 -7.63
N LEU A 76 -0.36 2.03 -6.50
CA LEU A 76 -0.39 0.57 -6.50
C LEU A 76 -1.80 0.11 -6.89
N ALA A 77 -1.91 -0.96 -7.68
CA ALA A 77 -3.20 -1.58 -7.96
C ALA A 77 -3.23 -3.01 -7.41
N VAL A 78 -4.35 -3.38 -6.80
CA VAL A 78 -4.60 -4.74 -6.29
C VAL A 78 -5.94 -5.25 -6.79
N THR A 79 -6.04 -6.57 -6.94
CA THR A 79 -7.28 -7.23 -7.36
C THR A 79 -7.98 -7.86 -6.16
N VAL A 80 -9.31 -7.72 -6.10
CA VAL A 80 -10.15 -8.34 -5.08
C VAL A 80 -11.22 -9.22 -5.72
N ASP A 81 -11.52 -10.35 -5.08
CA ASP A 81 -12.54 -11.30 -5.50
C ASP A 81 -13.96 -10.89 -5.11
N ASN A 82 -14.11 -10.19 -3.98
CA ASN A 82 -15.37 -9.65 -3.51
C ASN A 82 -15.33 -8.11 -3.39
N TYR A 83 -15.70 -7.42 -4.48
CA TYR A 83 -15.73 -5.97 -4.55
C TYR A 83 -16.62 -5.33 -3.48
N GLU A 84 -17.85 -5.82 -3.33
CA GLU A 84 -18.83 -5.19 -2.42
C GLU A 84 -18.40 -5.29 -0.95
N GLU A 85 -17.84 -6.42 -0.55
CA GLU A 85 -17.32 -6.62 0.80
C GLU A 85 -16.11 -5.74 1.08
N SER A 86 -15.17 -5.69 0.12
CA SER A 86 -14.00 -4.81 0.19
C SER A 86 -14.40 -3.34 0.28
N PHE A 87 -15.35 -2.90 -0.54
CA PHE A 87 -15.85 -1.53 -0.53
C PHE A 87 -16.48 -1.16 0.82
N LYS A 88 -17.40 -1.99 1.35
CA LYS A 88 -18.02 -1.77 2.66
C LYS A 88 -17.00 -1.74 3.80
N LYS A 89 -15.94 -2.54 3.70
CA LYS A 89 -14.86 -2.54 4.68
C LYS A 89 -14.09 -1.22 4.64
N HIS A 90 -13.62 -0.80 3.47
CA HIS A 90 -12.88 0.45 3.33
C HIS A 90 -13.73 1.69 3.62
N GLU A 91 -15.03 1.66 3.35
CA GLU A 91 -15.98 2.70 3.77
C GLU A 91 -16.03 2.82 5.31
N LYS A 92 -16.11 1.69 6.04
CA LYS A 92 -16.08 1.69 7.52
C LYS A 92 -14.74 2.15 8.08
N MET A 93 -13.64 1.85 7.39
CA MET A 93 -12.31 2.34 7.74
C MET A 93 -12.15 3.84 7.45
N GLY A 94 -13.04 4.43 6.63
CA GLY A 94 -12.97 5.84 6.25
C GLY A 94 -11.78 6.16 5.37
N CYS A 95 -11.28 5.20 4.58
CA CYS A 95 -10.08 5.35 3.76
C CYS A 95 -10.34 5.40 2.26
N ILE A 96 -11.60 5.37 1.81
CA ILE A 96 -11.93 5.55 0.39
C ILE A 96 -11.70 7.02 0.02
N GLU A 97 -10.82 7.25 -0.94
CA GLU A 97 -10.46 8.58 -1.42
C GLU A 97 -11.28 8.95 -2.67
N TYR A 98 -11.43 8.01 -3.60
CA TYR A 98 -12.12 8.25 -4.86
C TYR A 98 -12.83 7.01 -5.39
N VAL A 99 -14.02 7.19 -5.97
CA VAL A 99 -14.80 6.11 -6.61
C VAL A 99 -14.99 6.44 -8.07
N ASN A 100 -14.57 5.53 -8.97
CA ASN A 100 -14.80 5.65 -10.40
C ASN A 100 -15.87 4.66 -10.85
N GLU A 101 -17.13 5.09 -10.79
CA GLU A 101 -18.28 4.28 -11.17
C GLU A 101 -18.22 3.82 -12.63
N SER A 102 -17.67 4.65 -13.53
CA SER A 102 -17.59 4.34 -14.95
C SER A 102 -16.65 3.17 -15.26
N MET A 103 -15.62 2.98 -14.44
CA MET A 103 -14.63 1.91 -14.58
C MET A 103 -14.90 0.73 -13.63
N GLY A 104 -15.77 0.90 -12.64
CA GLY A 104 -16.08 -0.11 -11.63
C GLY A 104 -14.91 -0.37 -10.67
N ILE A 105 -14.17 0.69 -10.31
CA ILE A 105 -13.02 0.66 -9.41
C ILE A 105 -13.15 1.76 -8.35
N TYR A 106 -12.35 1.68 -7.30
CA TYR A 106 -12.18 2.77 -6.34
C TYR A 106 -10.75 2.79 -5.80
N PHE A 107 -10.39 3.90 -5.16
CA PHE A 107 -9.09 4.13 -4.58
C PHE A 107 -9.22 4.30 -3.07
N ILE A 108 -8.29 3.70 -2.35
CA ILE A 108 -8.07 4.00 -0.93
C ILE A 108 -6.80 4.82 -0.75
N THR A 109 -6.77 5.66 0.27
CA THR A 109 -5.58 6.41 0.67
C THR A 109 -5.02 5.87 1.99
N ASP A 110 -3.69 5.74 2.05
CA ASP A 110 -2.98 5.31 3.24
C ASP A 110 -2.69 6.50 4.20
N PRO A 111 -2.11 6.26 5.38
CA PRO A 111 -1.81 7.33 6.33
C PRO A 111 -0.87 8.44 5.84
N ASP A 112 -0.09 8.18 4.80
CA ASP A 112 0.89 9.09 4.22
C ASP A 112 0.41 9.72 2.89
N GLY A 113 -0.78 9.34 2.42
CA GLY A 113 -1.45 9.88 1.22
C GLY A 113 -1.34 9.01 -0.03
N TYR A 114 -0.72 7.84 0.02
CA TYR A 114 -0.55 7.01 -1.17
C TYR A 114 -1.86 6.34 -1.60
N TRP A 115 -2.19 6.48 -2.87
CA TRP A 115 -3.37 5.85 -3.45
C TRP A 115 -3.11 4.39 -3.80
N THR A 116 -4.06 3.54 -3.45
CA THR A 116 -4.13 2.15 -3.88
C THR A 116 -5.45 1.89 -4.61
N GLU A 117 -5.37 1.52 -5.89
CA GLU A 117 -6.50 1.15 -6.73
C GLU A 117 -7.00 -0.26 -6.37
N ILE A 118 -8.31 -0.39 -6.16
CA ILE A 118 -8.98 -1.65 -5.93
C ILE A 118 -9.77 -2.06 -7.18
N VAL A 119 -9.34 -3.16 -7.79
CA VAL A 119 -9.88 -3.69 -9.05
C VAL A 119 -10.64 -4.99 -8.78
N PRO A 120 -11.91 -5.15 -9.22
CA PRO A 120 -12.61 -6.42 -9.10
C PRO A 120 -12.05 -7.49 -10.05
N LEU A 121 -12.15 -8.76 -9.67
CA LEU A 121 -12.06 -9.86 -10.63
C LEU A 121 -13.17 -9.71 -11.70
N ARG A 122 -12.81 -9.88 -12.97
CA ARG A 122 -13.72 -9.82 -14.13
C ARG A 122 -13.89 -11.20 -14.77
#